data_AF-A0A0Q6ZT79-F1
#
_entry.id   AF-A0A0Q6ZT79-F1
#
_cell.length_a   1.000
_cell.length_b   1.000
_cell.length_c   1.000
_cell.angle_alpha   90.00
_cell.angle_beta   90.00
_cell.angle_gamma   90.00
#
_symmetry.space_group_name_H-M   'P 1'
#
loop_
_entity.id
_entity.type
_entity.pdbx_description
1 polymer ?
#
loop_
_entity_poly.entity_id
_entity_poly.type
_entity_poly.pdbx_seq_one_letter_code
_entity_poly.pdbx_strand_id
1 'polypeptide(L)'
;MWARMSSGLWLLTSAMLNGAMIVVMIFVSLYTWWRLTRFKDMDLDRPHMFLITRLSPGLVGYLAHQNSQSPYLSGIKASAYSLAIAGLARVAEREGEVSFIGTRLKLSRRRMAAIPQATKAVLGSLRGQRGTLKFLSLDELQRKGSGCFASDVQLEYQQRGRIRLFGSPAVRIVVAVPLCLSIAAAYCGGYWLMELLSLFGAAAITGNWIKTLHPNLSEQHLSHRQAGMLLIVICTSFVLFGALAALLATQAGLLLGRTQVVSWAIGCTGIAFAVCWPLLLRIQSREQDHIRRHVLLLQQLMQEGEDLPQPLSSPMSVAHLERYLPLAIALDAEGPWRQRFEDWRIKSGGAVYAPKWQEEMP
;
A
#
# COMPACT_ATOMS: atom_id res chain seq x y z
N MET A 1 -11.99 45.45 -32.63
CA MET A 1 -12.24 45.87 -31.23
C MET A 1 -13.01 44.80 -30.44
N TRP A 2 -14.13 44.28 -30.95
CA TRP A 2 -14.90 43.18 -30.33
C TRP A 2 -14.10 41.89 -30.04
N ALA A 3 -13.23 41.44 -30.96
CA ALA A 3 -12.39 40.26 -30.75
C ALA A 3 -11.30 40.42 -29.66
N ARG A 4 -10.89 41.66 -29.33
CA ARG A 4 -9.96 41.94 -28.23
C ARG A 4 -10.66 42.05 -26.87
N MET A 5 -11.93 42.42 -26.86
CA MET A 5 -12.73 42.53 -25.63
C MET A 5 -13.23 41.16 -25.18
N SER A 6 -13.55 40.26 -26.12
CA SER A 6 -13.94 38.89 -25.80
C SER A 6 -12.81 38.07 -25.20
N SER A 7 -11.58 38.16 -25.74
CA SER A 7 -10.45 37.37 -25.26
C SER A 7 -10.06 37.69 -23.82
N GLY A 8 -10.10 38.96 -23.41
CA GLY A 8 -9.82 39.36 -22.01
C GLY A 8 -10.85 38.81 -21.01
N LEU A 9 -12.12 38.70 -21.43
CA LEU A 9 -13.19 38.17 -20.59
C LEU A 9 -13.04 36.65 -20.39
N TRP A 10 -12.71 35.92 -21.46
CA TRP A 10 -12.41 34.48 -21.39
C TRP A 10 -11.22 34.16 -20.48
N LEU A 11 -10.19 35.02 -20.49
CA LEU A 11 -9.00 34.89 -19.64
C LEU A 11 -9.30 35.10 -18.14
N LEU A 12 -10.15 36.07 -17.81
CA LEU A 12 -10.58 36.28 -16.43
C LEU A 12 -11.44 35.11 -15.94
N THR A 13 -12.32 34.59 -16.80
CA THR A 13 -13.15 33.44 -16.44
C THR A 13 -12.32 32.17 -16.21
N SER A 14 -11.29 31.91 -17.03
CA SER A 14 -10.43 30.73 -16.85
C SER A 14 -9.56 30.85 -15.60
N ALA A 15 -8.98 32.03 -15.33
CA ALA A 15 -8.20 32.28 -14.12
C ALA A 15 -9.04 32.12 -12.85
N MET A 16 -10.30 32.59 -12.85
CA MET A 16 -11.21 32.42 -11.71
C MET A 16 -11.64 30.96 -11.53
N LEU A 17 -11.91 30.23 -12.61
CA LEU A 17 -12.26 28.80 -12.54
C LEU A 17 -11.10 27.97 -11.97
N ASN A 18 -9.89 28.25 -12.43
CA ASN A 18 -8.68 27.59 -11.98
C ASN A 18 -8.36 27.88 -10.51
N GLY A 19 -8.47 29.14 -10.08
CA GLY A 19 -8.33 29.52 -8.68
C GLY A 19 -9.35 28.81 -7.78
N ALA A 20 -10.62 28.76 -8.22
CA ALA A 20 -11.67 28.05 -7.50
C ALA A 20 -11.38 26.54 -7.40
N MET A 21 -10.86 25.92 -8.45
CA MET A 21 -10.47 24.51 -8.46
C MET A 21 -9.35 24.19 -7.48
N ILE A 22 -8.32 25.05 -7.40
CA ILE A 22 -7.22 24.89 -6.44
C ILE A 22 -7.77 24.96 -5.01
N VAL A 23 -8.62 25.94 -4.72
CA VAL A 23 -9.24 26.10 -3.39
C VAL A 23 -10.09 24.88 -3.02
N VAL A 24 -10.93 24.39 -3.95
CA VAL A 24 -11.75 23.19 -3.73
C VAL A 24 -10.87 21.97 -3.49
N MET A 25 -9.79 21.82 -4.25
CA MET A 25 -8.90 20.66 -4.14
C MET A 25 -8.08 20.68 -2.83
N ILE A 26 -7.60 21.85 -2.41
CA ILE A 26 -6.96 22.05 -1.10
C ILE A 26 -7.97 21.76 0.01
N PHE A 27 -9.18 22.29 -0.09
CA PHE A 27 -10.23 22.08 0.90
C PHE A 27 -10.60 20.59 1.02
N VAL A 28 -10.78 19.88 -0.09
CA VAL A 28 -11.05 18.43 -0.09
C VAL A 28 -9.88 17.66 0.50
N SER A 29 -8.64 18.04 0.17
CA SER A 29 -7.43 17.41 0.71
C SER A 29 -7.30 17.61 2.23
N LEU A 30 -7.53 18.83 2.71
CA LEU A 30 -7.51 19.15 4.15
C LEU A 30 -8.68 18.50 4.89
N TYR A 31 -9.88 18.52 4.30
CA TYR A 31 -11.06 17.88 4.89
C TYR A 31 -10.88 16.37 5.01
N THR A 32 -10.35 15.72 3.96
CA THR A 32 -10.07 14.29 4.00
C THR A 32 -8.96 13.98 5.01
N TRP A 33 -7.86 14.75 5.04
CA TRP A 33 -6.82 14.60 6.05
C TRP A 33 -7.34 14.76 7.48
N TRP A 34 -8.09 15.82 7.76
CA TRP A 34 -8.69 16.09 9.07
C TRP A 34 -9.69 15.01 9.50
N ARG A 35 -10.47 14.49 8.56
CA ARG A 35 -11.40 13.38 8.82
C ARG A 35 -10.67 12.07 9.14
N LEU A 36 -9.49 11.86 8.55
CA LEU A 36 -8.66 10.68 8.80
C LEU A 36 -7.94 10.75 10.16
N THR A 37 -7.56 11.95 10.61
CA THR A 37 -6.83 12.14 11.88
C THR A 37 -7.72 12.16 13.12
N ARG A 38 -9.05 12.38 12.98
CA ARG A 38 -9.98 12.50 14.13
C ARG A 38 -10.45 11.22 14.82
N PHE A 39 -10.12 10.03 14.33
CA PHE A 39 -10.52 8.79 15.00
C PHE A 39 -9.48 8.43 16.07
N LYS A 40 -9.75 8.81 17.33
CA LYS A 40 -8.84 8.66 18.48
C LYS A 40 -9.28 7.62 19.52
N ASP A 41 -10.48 7.06 19.41
CA ASP A 41 -10.93 6.03 20.35
C ASP A 41 -10.97 4.69 19.60
N MET A 42 -9.99 3.84 19.86
CA MET A 42 -9.90 2.52 19.25
C MET A 42 -9.90 1.47 20.36
N ASP A 43 -11.06 0.87 20.59
CA ASP A 43 -11.15 -0.38 21.33
C ASP A 43 -11.14 -1.55 20.37
N LEU A 44 -10.34 -2.56 20.69
CA LEU A 44 -10.26 -3.79 19.91
C LEU A 44 -11.45 -4.70 20.28
N ASP A 45 -12.66 -4.34 19.83
CA ASP A 45 -13.85 -5.16 20.09
C ASP A 45 -13.81 -6.51 19.33
N ARG A 46 -14.55 -7.51 19.83
CA ARG A 46 -14.75 -8.83 19.19
C ARG A 46 -14.97 -8.80 17.66
N PRO A 47 -15.85 -7.97 17.07
CA PRO A 47 -16.04 -7.91 15.62
C PRO A 47 -14.75 -7.52 14.86
N HIS A 48 -13.92 -6.67 15.45
CA HIS A 48 -12.67 -6.23 14.84
C HIS A 48 -11.59 -7.31 14.90
N MET A 49 -11.56 -8.10 15.97
CA MET A 49 -10.65 -9.25 16.01
C MET A 49 -11.02 -10.32 14.96
N PHE A 50 -12.32 -10.52 14.70
CA PHE A 50 -12.77 -11.42 13.64
C PHE A 50 -12.30 -10.96 12.25
N LEU A 51 -12.29 -9.64 12.00
CA LEU A 51 -11.74 -9.05 10.78
C LEU A 51 -10.25 -9.40 10.60
N ILE A 52 -9.44 -9.25 11.66
CA ILE A 52 -8.00 -9.56 11.60
C ILE A 52 -7.78 -11.06 11.36
N THR A 53 -8.52 -11.95 12.02
CA THR A 53 -8.36 -13.41 11.83
C THR A 53 -8.72 -13.90 10.44
N ARG A 54 -9.42 -13.08 9.64
CA ARG A 54 -9.73 -13.37 8.23
C ARG A 54 -8.65 -12.87 7.26
N LEU A 55 -7.69 -12.09 7.72
CA LEU A 55 -6.57 -11.62 6.91
C LEU A 55 -5.56 -12.75 6.77
N SER A 56 -4.89 -12.81 5.62
CA SER A 56 -3.75 -13.72 5.51
C SER A 56 -2.65 -13.31 6.49
N PRO A 57 -1.93 -14.28 7.10
CA PRO A 57 -0.77 -13.98 7.93
C PRO A 57 0.29 -13.16 7.18
N GLY A 58 0.37 -13.36 5.87
CA GLY A 58 1.22 -12.58 4.97
C GLY A 58 0.85 -11.10 4.93
N LEU A 59 -0.44 -10.79 4.79
CA LEU A 59 -0.91 -9.40 4.79
C LEU A 59 -0.71 -8.73 6.15
N VAL A 60 -0.93 -9.45 7.25
CA VAL A 60 -0.68 -8.91 8.59
C VAL A 60 0.79 -8.56 8.78
N GLY A 61 1.70 -9.45 8.37
CA GLY A 61 3.14 -9.20 8.45
C GLY A 61 3.58 -8.00 7.62
N TYR A 62 3.03 -7.88 6.40
CA TYR A 62 3.25 -6.73 5.53
C TYR A 62 2.78 -5.41 6.17
N LEU A 63 1.60 -5.40 6.80
CA LEU A 63 1.05 -4.22 7.44
C LEU A 63 1.84 -3.77 8.67
N ALA A 64 2.33 -4.72 9.47
CA ALA A 64 3.17 -4.44 10.63
C ALA A 64 4.55 -3.91 10.23
N HIS A 65 5.13 -4.42 9.13
CA HIS A 65 6.51 -4.13 8.73
C HIS A 65 6.64 -3.27 7.47
N GLN A 66 5.60 -2.52 7.09
CA GLN A 66 5.58 -1.75 5.84
C GLN A 66 6.76 -0.78 5.66
N ASN A 67 7.34 -0.31 6.77
CA ASN A 67 8.47 0.63 6.78
C ASN A 67 9.84 -0.06 6.95
N SER A 68 9.92 -1.39 7.01
CA SER A 68 11.17 -2.13 7.18
C SER A 68 11.86 -2.40 5.83
N GLN A 69 13.12 -2.85 5.87
CA GLN A 69 13.89 -3.20 4.67
C GLN A 69 13.33 -4.45 3.94
N SER A 70 12.54 -5.29 4.63
CA SER A 70 11.98 -6.54 4.10
C SER A 70 10.53 -6.73 4.60
N PRO A 71 9.57 -5.92 4.13
CA PRO A 71 8.20 -5.89 4.68
C PRO A 71 7.48 -7.23 4.56
N TYR A 72 7.90 -8.08 3.62
CA TYR A 72 7.30 -9.38 3.35
C TYR A 72 7.92 -10.52 4.15
N LEU A 73 9.09 -10.36 4.77
CA LEU A 73 9.81 -11.47 5.41
C LEU A 73 9.01 -12.08 6.55
N SER A 74 8.53 -11.27 7.49
CA SER A 74 7.68 -11.70 8.60
C SER A 74 6.38 -12.33 8.10
N GLY A 75 5.82 -11.80 7.00
CA GLY A 75 4.64 -12.36 6.35
C GLY A 75 4.88 -13.74 5.71
N ILE A 76 6.03 -13.94 5.07
CA ILE A 76 6.44 -15.23 4.48
C ILE A 76 6.67 -16.25 5.59
N LYS A 77 7.41 -15.87 6.64
CA LYS A 77 7.64 -16.70 7.83
C LYS A 77 6.30 -17.12 8.42
N ALA A 78 5.43 -16.17 8.77
CA ALA A 78 4.09 -16.43 9.30
C ALA A 78 3.24 -17.35 8.41
N SER A 79 3.28 -17.12 7.09
CA SER A 79 2.58 -17.96 6.11
C SER A 79 3.12 -19.39 6.12
N ALA A 80 4.44 -19.57 6.21
CA ALA A 80 5.06 -20.89 6.28
C ALA A 80 4.68 -21.64 7.59
N TYR A 81 4.67 -20.96 8.74
CA TYR A 81 4.16 -21.55 9.99
C TYR A 81 2.66 -21.90 9.90
N SER A 82 1.84 -21.06 9.26
CA SER A 82 0.42 -21.39 9.05
C SER A 82 0.23 -22.66 8.21
N LEU A 83 1.11 -22.87 7.22
CA LEU A 83 1.13 -24.09 6.41
C LEU A 83 1.64 -25.29 7.22
N ALA A 84 2.60 -25.09 8.11
CA ALA A 84 3.14 -26.14 8.97
C ALA A 84 2.08 -26.65 9.96
N ILE A 85 1.39 -25.73 10.64
CA ILE A 85 0.28 -26.05 11.55
C ILE A 85 -0.87 -26.75 10.80
N ALA A 86 -1.14 -26.36 9.55
CA ALA A 86 -2.10 -27.05 8.70
C ALA A 86 -1.65 -28.46 8.23
N GLY A 87 -0.43 -28.88 8.56
CA GLY A 87 0.18 -30.15 8.17
C GLY A 87 0.65 -30.20 6.71
N LEU A 88 0.88 -29.04 6.08
CA LEU A 88 1.29 -28.92 4.68
C LEU A 88 2.78 -28.63 4.52
N ALA A 89 3.41 -28.20 5.61
CA ALA A 89 4.84 -28.03 5.72
C ALA A 89 5.34 -28.63 7.05
N ARG A 90 6.65 -28.81 7.16
CA ARG A 90 7.33 -29.10 8.42
C ARG A 90 8.41 -28.04 8.63
N VAL A 91 8.61 -27.67 9.88
CA VAL A 91 9.62 -26.67 10.28
C VAL A 91 10.72 -27.39 11.04
N ALA A 92 11.96 -27.16 10.65
CA ALA A 92 13.14 -27.58 11.40
C ALA A 92 13.96 -26.33 11.74
N GLU A 93 14.29 -26.18 13.02
CA GLU A 93 15.05 -25.05 13.54
C GLU A 93 16.44 -25.55 13.94
N ARG A 94 17.50 -25.02 13.32
CA ARG A 94 18.88 -25.43 13.57
C ARG A 94 19.74 -24.20 13.82
N GLU A 95 20.40 -24.13 14.98
CA GLU A 95 21.41 -23.09 15.29
C GLU A 95 20.91 -21.65 15.02
N GLY A 96 19.60 -21.39 15.16
CA GLY A 96 18.97 -20.10 14.87
C GLY A 96 18.48 -19.91 13.42
N GLU A 97 18.75 -20.86 12.53
CA GLU A 97 18.23 -20.87 11.15
C GLU A 97 16.94 -21.71 11.06
N VAL A 98 15.86 -21.08 10.59
CA VAL A 98 14.56 -21.73 10.39
C VAL A 98 14.49 -22.25 8.96
N SER A 99 14.26 -23.56 8.83
CA SER A 99 14.16 -24.24 7.56
C SER A 99 12.83 -24.97 7.38
N PHE A 100 12.34 -25.03 6.15
CA PHE A 100 11.01 -25.51 5.83
C PHE A 100 11.05 -26.65 4.81
N ILE A 101 10.20 -27.66 5.00
CA ILE A 101 9.97 -28.75 4.05
C ILE A 101 8.50 -28.81 3.66
N GLY A 102 8.23 -28.93 2.35
CA GLY A 102 6.89 -29.21 1.85
C GLY A 102 6.48 -30.67 2.07
N THR A 103 5.29 -30.90 2.62
CA THR A 103 4.79 -32.26 2.85
C THR A 103 4.19 -32.88 1.58
N ARG A 104 4.26 -34.21 1.44
CA ARG A 104 3.71 -34.96 0.28
C ARG A 104 2.18 -35.03 0.22
N LEU A 105 1.46 -34.42 1.17
CA LEU A 105 0.00 -34.47 1.25
C LEU A 105 -0.66 -33.93 -0.03
N LYS A 106 -1.41 -34.79 -0.72
CA LYS A 106 -2.31 -34.37 -1.80
C LYS A 106 -3.48 -33.63 -1.18
N LEU A 107 -3.52 -32.32 -1.39
CA LEU A 107 -4.63 -31.48 -0.95
C LEU A 107 -5.84 -31.70 -1.85
N SER A 108 -7.02 -31.90 -1.25
CA SER A 108 -8.29 -31.84 -1.97
C SER A 108 -8.53 -30.43 -2.53
N ARG A 109 -9.26 -30.32 -3.66
CA ARG A 109 -9.60 -29.02 -4.27
C ARG A 109 -10.25 -28.06 -3.27
N ARG A 110 -11.11 -28.58 -2.38
CA ARG A 110 -11.79 -27.80 -1.34
C ARG A 110 -10.82 -27.23 -0.30
N ARG A 111 -9.82 -28.01 0.12
CA ARG A 111 -8.81 -27.56 1.09
C ARG A 111 -7.81 -26.58 0.47
N MET A 112 -7.47 -26.76 -0.82
CA MET A 112 -6.72 -25.75 -1.60
C MET A 112 -7.49 -24.43 -1.72
N ALA A 113 -8.81 -24.46 -1.88
CA ALA A 113 -9.62 -23.26 -2.00
C ALA A 113 -9.67 -22.44 -0.71
N ALA A 114 -9.63 -23.10 0.46
CA ALA A 114 -9.70 -22.47 1.78
C ALA A 114 -8.41 -21.70 2.19
N ILE A 115 -7.28 -22.00 1.56
CA ILE A 115 -6.00 -21.34 1.84
C ILE A 115 -6.03 -19.91 1.24
N PRO A 116 -5.57 -18.87 1.96
CA PRO A 116 -5.42 -17.51 1.41
C PRO A 116 -4.50 -17.45 0.18
N GLN A 117 -4.71 -16.50 -0.72
CA GLN A 117 -3.92 -16.38 -1.96
C GLN A 117 -2.42 -16.21 -1.68
N ALA A 118 -2.04 -15.24 -0.82
CA ALA A 118 -0.66 -15.03 -0.42
C ALA A 118 0.03 -16.30 0.13
N THR A 119 -0.66 -17.08 0.96
CA THR A 119 -0.12 -18.34 1.49
C THR A 119 0.03 -19.44 0.43
N LYS A 120 -0.72 -19.38 -0.68
CA LYS A 120 -0.54 -20.31 -1.81
C LYS A 120 0.76 -20.06 -2.56
N ALA A 121 1.20 -18.81 -2.66
CA ALA A 121 2.48 -18.49 -3.28
C ALA A 121 3.63 -19.19 -2.53
N VAL A 122 3.65 -19.09 -1.20
CA VAL A 122 4.63 -19.79 -0.34
C VAL A 122 4.52 -21.31 -0.49
N LEU A 123 3.30 -21.86 -0.52
CA LEU A 123 3.07 -23.29 -0.76
C LEU A 123 3.58 -23.73 -2.14
N GLY A 124 3.46 -22.89 -3.17
CA GLY A 124 3.99 -23.12 -4.51
C GLY A 124 5.51 -23.27 -4.49
N SER A 125 6.20 -22.35 -3.81
CA SER A 125 7.65 -22.40 -3.64
C SER A 125 8.11 -23.65 -2.87
N LEU A 126 7.36 -24.07 -1.85
CA LEU A 126 7.64 -25.31 -1.09
C LEU A 126 7.32 -26.59 -1.90
N ARG A 127 6.30 -26.56 -2.76
CA ARG A 127 5.91 -27.70 -3.60
C ARG A 127 6.84 -27.92 -4.79
N GLY A 128 7.52 -26.88 -5.28
CA GLY A 128 8.53 -26.99 -6.34
C GLY A 128 9.66 -27.95 -6.00
N GLN A 129 9.86 -28.26 -4.70
CA GLN A 129 10.84 -29.23 -4.20
C GLN A 129 10.25 -30.61 -3.86
N ARG A 130 9.04 -30.93 -4.36
CA ARG A 130 8.41 -32.25 -4.17
C ARG A 130 9.35 -33.37 -4.61
N GLY A 131 9.87 -34.11 -3.64
CA GLY A 131 10.71 -35.31 -3.87
C GLY A 131 12.10 -35.20 -3.28
N THR A 132 12.65 -33.99 -3.14
CA THR A 132 13.91 -33.74 -2.44
C THR A 132 13.59 -33.39 -0.99
N LEU A 133 14.10 -34.15 -0.02
CA LEU A 133 14.08 -33.82 1.43
C LEU A 133 14.97 -32.60 1.75
N LYS A 134 15.05 -31.64 0.82
CA LYS A 134 15.88 -30.45 0.97
C LYS A 134 15.11 -29.44 1.79
N PHE A 135 15.68 -29.12 2.93
CA PHE A 135 15.26 -28.03 3.78
C PHE A 135 15.53 -26.71 3.03
N LEU A 136 14.48 -25.90 2.88
CA LEU A 136 14.60 -24.53 2.36
C LEU A 136 14.87 -23.61 3.53
N SER A 137 16.01 -22.92 3.53
CA SER A 137 16.22 -21.81 4.45
C SER A 137 15.22 -20.68 4.20
N LEU A 138 14.98 -19.86 5.22
CA LEU A 138 14.10 -18.70 5.12
C LEU A 138 14.55 -17.75 3.99
N ASP A 139 15.86 -17.56 3.80
CA ASP A 139 16.43 -16.72 2.74
C ASP A 139 16.15 -17.29 1.34
N GLU A 140 16.29 -18.61 1.17
CA GLU A 140 15.94 -19.25 -0.10
C GLU A 140 14.44 -19.18 -0.38
N LEU A 141 13.62 -19.35 0.66
CA LEU A 141 12.17 -19.23 0.56
C LEU A 141 11.77 -17.80 0.15
N GLN A 142 12.42 -16.79 0.73
CA GLN A 142 12.24 -15.39 0.35
C GLN A 142 12.66 -15.16 -1.10
N ARG A 143 13.82 -15.64 -1.54
CA ARG A 143 14.30 -15.46 -2.92
C ARG A 143 13.37 -16.11 -3.95
N LYS A 144 12.86 -17.30 -3.67
CA LYS A 144 11.98 -18.06 -4.59
C LYS A 144 10.51 -17.62 -4.52
N GLY A 145 10.06 -17.08 -3.39
CA GLY A 145 8.65 -16.78 -3.12
C GLY A 145 8.28 -15.30 -3.18
N SER A 146 9.24 -14.38 -3.01
CA SER A 146 8.95 -12.96 -2.77
C SER A 146 8.13 -12.28 -3.87
N GLY A 147 8.42 -12.51 -5.16
CA GLY A 147 7.71 -11.83 -6.26
C GLY A 147 6.22 -12.18 -6.33
N CYS A 148 5.88 -13.46 -6.37
CA CYS A 148 4.47 -13.90 -6.37
C CYS A 148 3.78 -13.60 -5.04
N PHE A 149 4.50 -13.71 -3.92
CA PHE A 149 3.95 -13.42 -2.61
C PHE A 149 3.61 -11.93 -2.43
N ALA A 150 4.53 -11.02 -2.81
CA ALA A 150 4.34 -9.59 -2.71
C ALA A 150 3.14 -9.13 -3.55
N SER A 151 3.06 -9.59 -4.80
CA SER A 151 1.92 -9.30 -5.67
C SER A 151 0.59 -9.85 -5.12
N ASP A 152 0.55 -11.09 -4.60
CA ASP A 152 -0.66 -11.66 -4.00
C ASP A 152 -1.10 -10.94 -2.71
N VAL A 153 -0.16 -10.56 -1.85
CA VAL A 153 -0.44 -9.76 -0.65
C VAL A 153 -0.97 -8.37 -1.02
N GLN A 154 -0.36 -7.75 -2.03
CA GLN A 154 -0.79 -6.44 -2.52
C GLN A 154 -2.18 -6.50 -3.16
N LEU A 155 -2.48 -7.56 -3.91
CA LEU A 155 -3.81 -7.80 -4.46
C LEU A 155 -4.85 -8.00 -3.34
N GLU A 156 -4.52 -8.78 -2.30
CA GLU A 156 -5.39 -8.95 -1.13
C GLU A 156 -5.64 -7.60 -0.43
N TYR A 157 -4.59 -6.80 -0.23
CA TYR A 157 -4.68 -5.46 0.36
C TYR A 157 -5.52 -4.50 -0.49
N GLN A 158 -5.36 -4.53 -1.81
CA GLN A 158 -6.12 -3.70 -2.75
C GLN A 158 -7.59 -4.12 -2.84
N GLN A 159 -7.90 -5.41 -2.79
CA GLN A 159 -9.28 -5.90 -2.81
C GLN A 159 -10.08 -5.41 -1.59
N ARG A 160 -9.45 -5.37 -0.41
CA ARG A 160 -10.03 -4.81 0.82
C ARG A 160 -10.14 -3.29 0.77
N GLY A 161 -9.21 -2.67 0.06
CA GLY A 161 -9.08 -1.23 0.00
C GLY A 161 -9.60 -0.56 -1.23
N ARG A 162 -10.50 -1.20 -2.00
CA ARG A 162 -10.96 -0.60 -3.26
C ARG A 162 -11.72 0.68 -2.95
N ILE A 163 -10.98 1.78 -2.98
CA ILE A 163 -11.46 3.13 -2.74
C ILE A 163 -12.56 3.38 -3.77
N ARG A 164 -13.81 3.35 -3.31
CA ARG A 164 -14.94 3.81 -4.10
C ARG A 164 -14.94 5.33 -4.27
N LEU A 165 -13.91 6.09 -3.87
CA LEU A 165 -13.85 7.52 -4.23
C LEU A 165 -13.84 7.67 -5.76
N PHE A 166 -13.01 6.93 -6.48
CA PHE A 166 -13.04 6.91 -7.95
C PHE A 166 -14.20 6.07 -8.52
N GLY A 167 -14.85 5.26 -7.70
CA GLY A 167 -16.11 4.58 -8.05
C GLY A 167 -17.32 5.50 -7.96
N SER A 168 -17.29 6.50 -7.08
CA SER A 168 -18.38 7.45 -6.93
C SER A 168 -18.47 8.30 -8.20
N PRO A 169 -19.63 8.31 -8.88
CA PRO A 169 -19.80 9.16 -10.05
C PRO A 169 -19.59 10.63 -9.68
N ALA A 170 -19.90 11.02 -8.43
CA ALA A 170 -19.72 12.37 -7.93
C ALA A 170 -18.27 12.88 -8.01
N VAL A 171 -17.27 12.14 -7.50
CA VAL A 171 -15.87 12.60 -7.56
C VAL A 171 -15.36 12.63 -9.00
N ARG A 172 -15.77 11.66 -9.84
CA ARG A 172 -15.41 11.66 -11.27
C ARG A 172 -15.99 12.87 -12.00
N ILE A 173 -17.24 13.23 -11.73
CA ILE A 173 -17.89 14.42 -12.31
C ILE A 173 -17.24 15.70 -11.78
N VAL A 174 -17.00 15.79 -10.47
CA VAL A 174 -16.39 16.98 -9.84
C VAL A 174 -14.97 17.25 -10.34
N VAL A 175 -14.21 16.22 -10.74
CA VAL A 175 -12.87 16.40 -11.34
C VAL A 175 -12.94 16.57 -12.87
N ALA A 176 -13.76 15.77 -13.56
CA ALA A 176 -13.78 15.75 -15.03
C ALA A 176 -14.46 16.99 -15.62
N VAL A 177 -15.56 17.47 -15.05
CA VAL A 177 -16.29 18.65 -15.55
C VAL A 177 -15.40 19.89 -15.60
N PRO A 178 -14.73 20.31 -14.51
CA PRO A 178 -13.87 21.49 -14.56
C PRO A 178 -12.62 21.28 -15.42
N LEU A 179 -12.08 20.06 -15.50
CA LEU A 179 -10.99 19.75 -16.43
C LEU A 179 -11.42 19.95 -17.89
N CYS A 180 -12.60 19.45 -18.26
CA CYS A 180 -13.17 19.63 -19.59
C CYS A 180 -13.50 21.11 -19.88
N LEU A 181 -14.02 21.86 -18.90
CA LEU A 181 -14.23 23.31 -19.04
C LEU A 181 -12.92 24.08 -19.21
N SER A 182 -11.85 23.69 -18.50
CA SER A 182 -10.52 24.29 -18.65
C SER A 182 -9.97 24.06 -20.06
N ILE A 183 -10.03 22.82 -20.55
CA ILE A 183 -9.60 22.44 -21.90
C ILE A 183 -10.38 23.19 -22.98
N ALA A 184 -11.71 23.31 -22.81
CA ALA A 184 -12.55 24.06 -23.73
C ALA A 184 -12.21 25.56 -23.74
N ALA A 185 -11.96 26.16 -22.56
CA ALA A 185 -11.58 27.56 -22.45
C ALA A 185 -10.20 27.82 -23.08
N ALA A 186 -9.22 26.93 -22.91
CA ALA A 186 -7.90 27.08 -23.52
C ALA A 186 -7.93 26.86 -25.03
N TYR A 187 -8.78 25.94 -25.53
CA TYR A 187 -9.01 25.75 -26.96
C TYR A 187 -9.55 27.03 -27.60
N CYS A 188 -10.61 27.63 -27.02
CA CYS A 188 -11.17 28.89 -27.49
C CYS A 188 -10.19 30.07 -27.37
N GLY A 189 -9.27 30.04 -26.40
CA GLY A 189 -8.23 31.05 -26.21
C GLY A 189 -7.01 30.90 -27.13
N GLY A 190 -6.87 29.79 -27.86
CA GLY A 190 -5.69 29.49 -28.68
C GLY A 190 -4.47 29.02 -27.87
N TYR A 191 -4.65 28.68 -26.58
CA TYR A 191 -3.58 28.27 -25.67
C TYR A 191 -3.51 26.76 -25.43
N TRP A 192 -4.22 25.96 -26.22
CA TRP A 192 -4.35 24.51 -26.04
C TRP A 192 -2.99 23.80 -25.92
N LEU A 193 -1.98 24.21 -26.69
CA LEU A 193 -0.64 23.59 -26.66
C LEU A 193 0.03 23.75 -25.28
N MET A 194 -0.13 24.91 -24.64
CA MET A 194 0.46 25.18 -23.32
C MET A 194 -0.21 24.38 -22.22
N GLU A 195 -1.53 24.20 -22.30
CA GLU A 195 -2.29 23.41 -21.34
C GLU A 195 -2.03 21.91 -21.52
N LEU A 196 -1.88 21.44 -22.75
CA LEU A 196 -1.52 20.05 -23.03
C LEU A 196 -0.11 19.73 -22.48
N LEU A 197 0.83 20.66 -22.65
CA LEU A 197 2.18 20.53 -22.10
C LEU A 197 2.19 20.54 -20.57
N SER A 198 1.37 21.37 -19.93
CA SER A 198 1.27 21.43 -18.46
C SER A 198 0.59 20.19 -17.87
N LEU A 199 -0.42 19.64 -18.55
CA LEU A 199 -1.06 18.37 -18.18
C LEU A 199 -0.09 17.20 -18.28
N PHE A 200 0.70 17.12 -19.37
CA PHE A 200 1.74 16.08 -19.49
C PHE A 200 2.85 16.25 -18.44
N GLY A 201 3.27 17.48 -18.18
CA GLY A 201 4.23 17.78 -17.11
C GLY A 201 3.71 17.37 -15.74
N ALA A 202 2.46 17.74 -15.41
CA ALA A 202 1.80 17.35 -14.17
C ALA A 202 1.63 15.83 -14.07
N ALA A 203 1.22 15.15 -15.14
CA ALA A 203 1.09 13.68 -15.18
C ALA A 203 2.44 12.99 -14.98
N ALA A 204 3.52 13.49 -15.58
CA ALA A 204 4.87 12.95 -15.41
C ALA A 204 5.38 13.14 -13.96
N ILE A 205 5.19 14.32 -13.38
CA ILE A 205 5.53 14.60 -11.97
C ILE A 205 4.73 13.66 -11.07
N THR A 206 3.42 13.59 -11.28
CA THR A 206 2.52 12.80 -10.45
C THR A 206 2.80 11.31 -10.56
N GLY A 207 3.08 10.79 -11.76
CA GLY A 207 3.49 9.40 -11.96
C GLY A 207 4.78 9.05 -11.21
N ASN A 208 5.72 9.98 -11.12
CA ASN A 208 6.96 9.78 -10.36
C ASN A 208 6.77 9.90 -8.85
N TRP A 209 5.92 10.83 -8.41
CA TRP A 209 5.51 10.91 -7.01
C TRP A 209 4.74 9.67 -6.58
N ILE A 210 3.86 9.12 -7.41
CA ILE A 210 3.17 7.85 -7.09
C ILE A 210 4.19 6.72 -6.91
N LYS A 211 5.25 6.65 -7.73
CA LYS A 211 6.32 5.65 -7.57
C LYS A 211 7.13 5.83 -6.29
N THR A 212 7.44 7.06 -5.89
CA THR A 212 8.18 7.32 -4.63
C THR A 212 7.30 7.15 -3.40
N LEU A 213 6.02 7.51 -3.48
CA LEU A 213 5.08 7.44 -2.36
C LEU A 213 4.44 6.05 -2.21
N HIS A 214 4.37 5.27 -3.29
CA HIS A 214 3.94 3.87 -3.31
C HIS A 214 5.00 3.04 -4.04
N PRO A 215 6.17 2.78 -3.43
CA PRO A 215 7.21 1.93 -4.03
C PRO A 215 6.66 0.54 -4.43
N ASN A 216 5.61 0.09 -3.73
CA ASN A 216 4.93 -1.18 -3.93
C ASN A 216 3.94 -1.22 -5.12
N LEU A 217 3.62 -0.07 -5.75
CA LEU A 217 2.93 -0.02 -7.06
C LEU A 217 3.93 -0.05 -8.22
N SER A 218 5.21 0.14 -7.91
CA SER A 218 6.32 0.25 -8.86
C SER A 218 7.19 -1.02 -8.92
N GLU A 219 6.63 -2.21 -8.62
CA GLU A 219 7.36 -3.49 -8.69
C GLU A 219 7.75 -3.92 -10.13
N GLN A 220 7.87 -2.98 -11.07
CA GLN A 220 8.88 -3.09 -12.11
C GLN A 220 10.19 -2.59 -11.51
N HIS A 221 11.08 -3.53 -11.13
CA HIS A 221 12.45 -3.25 -10.71
C HIS A 221 13.16 -2.36 -11.75
N LEU A 222 13.02 -1.05 -11.60
CA LEU A 222 13.80 -0.09 -12.37
C LEU A 222 15.17 -0.05 -11.70
N SER A 223 16.18 -0.52 -12.43
CA SER A 223 17.59 -0.48 -12.03
C SER A 223 17.94 0.92 -11.49
N HIS A 224 18.86 1.03 -10.52
CA HIS A 224 19.37 2.34 -10.04
C HIS A 224 19.78 3.27 -11.20
N ARG A 225 20.25 2.72 -12.32
CA ARG A 225 20.52 3.46 -13.56
C ARG A 225 19.26 4.01 -14.23
N GLN A 226 18.17 3.25 -14.25
CA GLN A 226 16.89 3.68 -14.81
C GLN A 226 16.20 4.70 -13.91
N ALA A 227 16.30 4.59 -12.58
CA ALA A 227 15.83 5.62 -11.67
C ALA A 227 16.59 6.94 -11.85
N GLY A 228 17.93 6.88 -11.99
CA GLY A 228 18.76 8.06 -12.30
C GLY A 228 18.46 8.65 -13.68
N MET A 229 18.27 7.82 -14.70
CA MET A 229 17.91 8.27 -16.04
C MET A 229 16.52 8.93 -16.05
N LEU A 230 15.58 8.40 -15.27
CA LEU A 230 14.24 8.97 -15.14
C LEU A 230 14.28 10.30 -14.37
N LEU A 231 15.10 10.41 -13.31
CA LEU A 231 15.37 11.69 -12.63
C LEU A 231 15.96 12.73 -13.59
N ILE A 232 16.94 12.33 -14.42
CA ILE A 232 17.54 13.21 -15.43
C ILE A 232 16.49 13.63 -16.45
N VAL A 233 15.64 12.72 -16.93
CA VAL A 233 14.54 13.05 -17.85
C VAL A 233 13.54 14.01 -17.21
N ILE A 234 13.22 13.86 -15.91
CA ILE A 234 12.36 14.80 -15.18
C ILE A 234 13.02 16.18 -15.07
N CYS A 235 14.26 16.26 -14.59
CA CYS A 235 14.99 17.52 -14.45
C CYS A 235 15.15 18.21 -15.81
N THR A 236 15.48 17.45 -16.85
CA THR A 236 15.61 17.97 -18.21
C THR A 236 14.26 18.46 -18.74
N SER A 237 13.17 17.72 -18.52
CA SER A 237 11.83 18.14 -18.93
C SER A 237 11.37 19.40 -18.19
N PHE A 238 11.71 19.53 -16.90
CA PHE A 238 11.37 20.70 -16.09
C PHE A 238 12.17 21.94 -16.52
N VAL A 239 13.46 21.77 -16.82
CA VAL A 239 14.32 22.84 -17.34
C VAL A 239 13.89 23.24 -18.76
N LEU A 240 13.55 22.28 -19.62
CA LEU A 240 13.05 22.57 -20.97
C LEU A 240 11.69 23.28 -20.91
N PHE A 241 10.78 22.85 -20.03
CA PHE A 241 9.48 23.48 -19.82
C PHE A 241 9.62 24.90 -19.28
N GLY A 242 10.48 25.11 -18.28
CA GLY A 242 10.79 26.43 -17.74
C GLY A 242 11.41 27.36 -18.78
N ALA A 243 12.35 26.84 -19.59
CA ALA A 243 12.96 27.59 -20.69
C ALA A 243 11.96 27.94 -21.79
N LEU A 244 11.10 27.00 -22.20
CA LEU A 244 10.07 27.23 -23.21
C LEU A 244 9.00 28.22 -22.71
N ALA A 245 8.58 28.09 -21.45
CA ALA A 245 7.65 29.02 -20.81
C ALA A 245 8.24 30.44 -20.70
N ALA A 246 9.53 30.57 -20.35
CA ALA A 246 10.23 31.85 -20.32
C ALA A 246 10.39 32.47 -21.71
N LEU A 247 10.66 31.65 -22.73
CA LEU A 247 10.82 32.09 -24.12
C LEU A 247 9.48 32.53 -24.74
N LEU A 248 8.39 31.85 -24.39
CA LEU A 248 7.04 32.24 -24.79
C LEU A 248 6.53 33.44 -23.99
N ALA A 249 6.89 33.57 -22.70
CA ALA A 249 6.55 34.74 -21.89
C ALA A 249 7.27 36.02 -22.35
N THR A 250 8.52 35.90 -22.83
CA THR A 250 9.27 37.03 -23.40
C THR A 250 8.71 37.45 -24.77
N GLN A 251 8.37 36.49 -25.64
CA GLN A 251 7.70 36.78 -26.92
C GLN A 251 6.28 37.34 -26.74
N ALA A 252 5.50 36.83 -25.78
CA ALA A 252 4.15 37.32 -25.48
C ALA A 252 4.16 38.67 -24.73
N GLY A 253 5.16 38.90 -23.88
CA GLY A 253 5.36 40.16 -23.16
C GLY A 253 5.70 41.34 -24.07
N LEU A 254 6.35 41.08 -25.21
CA LEU A 254 6.64 42.09 -26.24
C LEU A 254 5.41 42.52 -27.04
N LEU A 255 4.37 41.68 -27.14
CA LEU A 255 3.19 41.95 -27.98
C LEU A 255 1.95 42.38 -27.21
N LEU A 256 1.79 41.94 -25.96
CA LEU A 256 0.57 42.14 -25.17
C LEU A 256 0.97 42.25 -23.70
N GLY A 257 1.22 43.47 -23.20
CA GLY A 257 1.65 43.79 -21.83
C GLY A 257 0.69 43.40 -20.69
N ARG A 258 -0.17 42.40 -20.88
CA ARG A 258 -1.18 41.88 -19.94
C ARG A 258 -1.22 40.35 -19.87
N THR A 259 -0.35 39.64 -20.61
CA THR A 259 -0.36 38.16 -20.76
C THR A 259 0.39 37.40 -19.66
N GLN A 260 1.21 38.06 -18.86
CA GLN A 260 2.00 37.40 -17.81
C GLN A 260 1.11 36.73 -16.76
N VAL A 261 0.02 37.38 -16.32
CA VAL A 261 -0.88 36.85 -15.27
C VAL A 261 -1.51 35.50 -15.66
N VAL A 262 -1.77 35.29 -16.95
CA VAL A 262 -2.42 34.08 -17.47
C VAL A 262 -1.47 32.88 -17.44
N SER A 263 -0.21 33.08 -17.86
CA SER A 263 0.81 32.03 -17.83
C SER A 263 1.11 31.56 -16.41
N TRP A 264 1.14 32.48 -15.44
CA TRP A 264 1.27 32.15 -14.02
C TRP A 264 0.06 31.38 -13.49
N ALA A 265 -1.17 31.78 -13.85
CA ALA A 265 -2.39 31.08 -13.42
C ALA A 265 -2.46 29.62 -13.93
N ILE A 266 -2.10 29.38 -15.20
CA ILE A 266 -2.07 28.01 -15.77
C ILE A 266 -0.98 27.17 -15.11
N GLY A 267 0.22 27.74 -14.90
CA GLY A 267 1.32 27.07 -14.20
C GLY A 267 0.97 26.68 -12.76
N CYS A 268 0.35 27.59 -12.00
CA CYS A 268 -0.10 27.32 -10.64
C CYS A 268 -1.17 26.21 -10.58
N THR A 269 -2.03 26.11 -11.59
CA THR A 269 -3.07 25.05 -11.66
C THR A 269 -2.44 23.69 -11.92
N GLY A 270 -1.48 23.61 -12.84
CA GLY A 270 -0.72 22.38 -13.09
C GLY A 270 0.08 21.92 -11.87
N ILE A 271 0.71 22.85 -11.15
CA ILE A 271 1.46 22.56 -9.92
C ILE A 271 0.50 22.11 -8.80
N ALA A 272 -0.61 22.82 -8.60
CA ALA A 272 -1.61 22.42 -7.61
C ALA A 272 -2.17 21.03 -7.91
N PHE A 273 -2.46 20.71 -9.17
CA PHE A 273 -2.89 19.38 -9.58
C PHE A 273 -1.79 18.34 -9.30
N ALA A 274 -0.54 18.63 -9.68
CA ALA A 274 0.58 17.73 -9.46
C ALA A 274 0.90 17.49 -7.97
N VAL A 275 0.62 18.46 -7.09
CA VAL A 275 0.86 18.35 -5.64
C VAL A 275 -0.33 17.73 -4.91
N CYS A 276 -1.56 18.11 -5.25
CA CYS A 276 -2.75 17.61 -4.57
C CYS A 276 -3.18 16.22 -5.05
N TRP A 277 -2.98 15.88 -6.33
CA TRP A 277 -3.33 14.57 -6.86
C TRP A 277 -2.65 13.39 -6.12
N PRO A 278 -1.33 13.40 -5.84
CA PRO A 278 -0.71 12.34 -5.06
C PRO A 278 -1.15 12.34 -3.59
N LEU A 279 -1.53 13.48 -3.01
CA LEU A 279 -2.14 13.54 -1.68
C LEU A 279 -3.53 12.88 -1.65
N LEU A 280 -4.32 13.06 -2.71
CA LEU A 280 -5.61 12.38 -2.88
C LEU A 280 -5.44 10.87 -3.12
N LEU A 281 -4.40 10.46 -3.85
CA LEU A 281 -4.08 9.04 -4.06
C LEU A 281 -3.51 8.35 -2.81
N ARG A 282 -2.91 9.13 -1.90
CA ARG A 282 -2.44 8.65 -0.58
C ARG A 282 -3.58 8.33 0.40
N ILE A 283 -4.82 8.68 0.07
CA ILE A 283 -5.96 8.39 0.94
C ILE A 283 -6.16 6.87 0.96
N GLN A 284 -5.66 6.22 2.00
CA GLN A 284 -6.00 4.84 2.28
C GLN A 284 -7.53 4.74 2.43
N SER A 285 -8.12 3.65 1.94
CA SER A 285 -9.54 3.41 2.18
C SER A 285 -9.80 3.40 3.69
N ARG A 286 -10.98 3.83 4.12
CA ARG A 286 -11.41 3.69 5.52
C ARG A 286 -11.20 2.28 6.05
N GLU A 287 -11.47 1.27 5.21
CA GLU A 287 -11.24 -0.13 5.57
C GLU A 287 -9.75 -0.47 5.70
N GLN A 288 -8.88 0.08 4.85
CA GLN A 288 -7.43 -0.14 4.93
C GLN A 288 -6.83 0.51 6.16
N ASP A 289 -7.16 1.77 6.42
CA ASP A 289 -6.74 2.48 7.63
C ASP A 289 -7.23 1.75 8.87
N HIS A 290 -8.49 1.31 8.86
CA HIS A 290 -9.07 0.56 9.96
C HIS A 290 -8.32 -0.75 10.20
N ILE A 291 -8.10 -1.56 9.16
CA ILE A 291 -7.35 -2.82 9.25
C ILE A 291 -5.93 -2.57 9.77
N ARG A 292 -5.22 -1.59 9.21
CA ARG A 292 -3.85 -1.27 9.58
C ARG A 292 -3.74 -0.88 11.05
N ARG A 293 -4.62 0.01 11.52
CA ARG A 293 -4.62 0.44 12.92
C ARG A 293 -4.89 -0.71 13.89
N HIS A 294 -5.83 -1.59 13.56
CA HIS A 294 -6.14 -2.74 14.39
C HIS A 294 -5.02 -3.77 14.42
N VAL A 295 -4.29 -3.94 13.31
CA VAL A 295 -3.09 -4.77 13.26
C VAL A 295 -1.99 -4.20 14.16
N LEU A 296 -1.77 -2.88 14.15
CA LEU A 296 -0.78 -2.21 15.00
C LEU A 296 -1.16 -2.26 16.49
N LEU A 297 -2.44 -2.04 16.82
CA LEU A 297 -2.93 -2.21 18.19
C LEU A 297 -2.75 -3.64 18.67
N LEU A 298 -3.08 -4.62 17.82
CA LEU A 298 -2.90 -6.02 18.16
C LEU A 298 -1.42 -6.36 18.39
N GLN A 299 -0.51 -5.80 17.57
CA GLN A 299 0.93 -5.95 17.77
C GLN A 299 1.33 -5.45 19.15
N GLN A 300 0.95 -4.23 19.49
CA GLN A 300 1.24 -3.63 20.79
C GLN A 300 0.69 -4.48 21.94
N LEU A 301 -0.58 -4.90 21.87
CA LEU A 301 -1.22 -5.71 22.89
C LEU A 301 -0.61 -7.11 23.04
N MET A 302 -0.19 -7.74 21.94
CA MET A 302 0.50 -9.03 21.98
C MET A 302 1.92 -8.91 22.55
N GLN A 303 2.58 -7.76 22.37
CA GLN A 303 3.92 -7.50 22.91
C GLN A 303 3.87 -7.14 24.40
N GLU A 304 2.92 -6.29 24.81
CA GLU A 304 2.74 -5.85 26.20
C GLU A 304 2.14 -6.96 27.07
N GLY A 305 1.28 -7.81 26.51
CA GLY A 305 0.71 -8.98 27.20
C GLY A 305 -0.33 -8.66 28.28
N GLU A 306 -0.53 -7.38 28.63
CA GLU A 306 -1.55 -6.90 29.56
C GLU A 306 -2.88 -6.65 28.82
N ASP A 307 -3.99 -7.04 29.44
CA ASP A 307 -5.38 -6.80 28.98
C ASP A 307 -5.69 -7.10 27.51
N LEU A 308 -5.47 -8.36 27.12
CA LEU A 308 -5.82 -8.84 25.79
C LEU A 308 -7.34 -8.77 25.52
N PRO A 309 -7.74 -8.24 24.35
CA PRO A 309 -9.14 -8.21 23.94
C PRO A 309 -9.67 -9.61 23.66
N GLN A 310 -10.95 -9.84 23.90
CA GLN A 310 -11.56 -11.13 23.53
C GLN A 310 -11.60 -11.27 22.00
N PRO A 311 -11.26 -12.44 21.43
CA PRO A 311 -11.03 -13.74 22.08
C PRO A 311 -9.60 -14.05 22.54
N LEU A 312 -8.60 -13.18 22.42
CA LEU A 312 -7.21 -13.48 22.82
C LEU A 312 -7.06 -13.71 24.33
N SER A 313 -7.94 -13.13 25.14
CA SER A 313 -8.03 -13.39 26.58
C SER A 313 -8.74 -14.69 26.95
N SER A 314 -9.18 -15.49 25.98
CA SER A 314 -9.78 -16.81 26.25
C SER A 314 -8.78 -17.73 26.97
N PRO A 315 -9.25 -18.73 27.74
CA PRO A 315 -8.36 -19.69 28.38
C PRO A 315 -7.41 -20.31 27.34
N MET A 316 -6.12 -20.23 27.64
CA MET A 316 -5.07 -20.71 26.78
C MET A 316 -5.20 -22.24 26.60
N SER A 317 -4.89 -22.73 25.41
CA SER A 317 -4.87 -24.15 25.07
C SER A 317 -3.93 -24.37 23.89
N VAL A 318 -3.55 -25.62 23.62
CA VAL A 318 -2.70 -25.95 22.45
C VAL A 318 -3.35 -25.46 21.14
N ALA A 319 -4.65 -25.71 20.98
CA ALA A 319 -5.39 -25.23 19.81
C ALA A 319 -5.44 -23.68 19.74
N HIS A 320 -5.48 -23.00 20.89
CA HIS A 320 -5.43 -21.54 20.94
C HIS A 320 -4.05 -21.00 20.53
N LEU A 321 -2.97 -21.60 21.04
CA LEU A 321 -1.60 -21.28 20.64
C LEU A 321 -1.45 -21.44 19.12
N GLU A 322 -1.74 -22.63 18.59
CA GLU A 322 -1.56 -22.94 17.17
C GLU A 322 -2.40 -22.05 16.25
N ARG A 323 -3.59 -21.63 16.71
CA ARG A 323 -4.46 -20.74 15.94
C ARG A 323 -3.87 -19.34 15.78
N TYR A 324 -3.26 -18.78 16.82
CA TYR A 324 -2.75 -17.41 16.83
C TYR A 324 -1.24 -17.31 16.62
N LEU A 325 -0.49 -18.42 16.66
CA LEU A 325 0.95 -18.44 16.47
C LEU A 325 1.39 -17.83 15.12
N PRO A 326 0.77 -18.14 13.96
CA PRO A 326 1.14 -17.48 12.70
C PRO A 326 0.94 -15.97 12.75
N LEU A 327 -0.07 -15.51 13.48
CA LEU A 327 -0.36 -14.09 13.64
C LEU A 327 0.70 -13.42 14.54
N ALA A 328 1.04 -14.05 15.67
CA ALA A 328 2.10 -13.57 16.56
C ALA A 328 3.45 -13.48 15.82
N ILE A 329 3.78 -14.46 14.98
CA ILE A 329 4.98 -14.45 14.14
C ILE A 329 4.94 -13.31 13.11
N ALA A 330 3.78 -13.06 12.51
CA ALA A 330 3.63 -11.96 11.56
C ALA A 330 3.87 -10.59 12.21
N LEU A 331 3.50 -10.44 13.49
CA LEU A 331 3.59 -9.22 14.28
C LEU A 331 4.90 -9.08 15.08
N ASP A 332 5.80 -10.07 14.96
CA ASP A 332 7.03 -10.15 15.76
C ASP A 332 6.78 -10.20 17.29
N ALA A 333 5.65 -10.82 17.68
CA ALA A 333 5.24 -11.04 19.07
C ALA A 333 5.32 -12.53 19.45
N GLU A 334 6.14 -13.31 18.73
CA GLU A 334 6.30 -14.76 18.94
C GLU A 334 6.80 -15.11 20.33
N GLY A 335 7.82 -14.40 20.82
CA GLY A 335 8.43 -14.63 22.15
C GLY A 335 7.42 -14.45 23.29
N PRO A 336 6.82 -13.25 23.45
CA PRO A 336 5.80 -13.00 24.47
C PRO A 336 4.63 -13.98 24.41
N TRP A 337 4.18 -14.33 23.19
CA TRP A 337 3.07 -15.26 22.99
C TRP A 337 3.41 -16.69 23.42
N ARG A 338 4.60 -17.20 23.06
CA ARG A 338 5.08 -18.51 23.50
C ARG A 338 5.30 -18.56 25.00
N GLN A 339 5.86 -17.50 25.59
CA GLN A 339 6.07 -17.41 27.04
C GLN A 339 4.75 -17.50 27.80
N ARG A 340 3.71 -16.76 27.37
CA ARG A 340 2.37 -16.85 27.97
C ARG A 340 1.79 -18.26 27.92
N PHE A 341 2.05 -19.00 26.84
CA PHE A 341 1.63 -20.39 26.73
C PHE A 341 2.40 -21.29 27.69
N GLU A 342 3.72 -21.13 27.82
CA GLU A 342 4.51 -21.89 28.79
C GLU A 342 4.10 -21.58 30.23
N ASP A 343 3.82 -20.33 30.57
CA ASP A 343 3.33 -19.94 31.90
C ASP A 343 1.97 -20.60 32.22
N TRP A 344 1.06 -20.59 31.26
CA TRP A 344 -0.22 -21.29 31.39
C TRP A 344 -0.02 -22.80 31.55
N ARG A 345 0.92 -23.38 30.79
CA ARG A 345 1.19 -24.81 30.78
C ARG A 345 1.81 -25.28 32.09
N ILE A 346 2.73 -24.51 32.66
CA ILE A 346 3.32 -24.73 34.00
C ILE A 346 2.21 -24.70 35.06
N LYS A 347 1.35 -23.68 35.02
CA LYS A 347 0.21 -23.55 35.95
C LYS A 347 -0.80 -24.69 35.82
N SER A 348 -0.98 -25.22 34.62
CA SER A 348 -1.93 -26.30 34.33
C SER A 348 -1.34 -27.71 34.56
N GLY A 349 -0.05 -27.84 34.90
CA GLY A 349 0.62 -29.13 35.09
C GLY A 349 0.79 -29.94 33.79
N GLY A 350 0.85 -29.29 32.63
CA GLY A 350 0.87 -29.96 31.32
C GLY A 350 2.23 -30.53 30.90
N ALA A 351 2.22 -31.72 30.27
CA ALA A 351 3.41 -32.37 29.70
C ALA A 351 4.11 -31.52 28.62
N VAL A 352 5.40 -31.79 28.34
CA VAL A 352 6.25 -31.07 27.35
C VAL A 352 5.52 -30.91 26.02
N TYR A 353 5.38 -29.66 25.56
CA TYR A 353 4.74 -29.37 24.30
C TYR A 353 5.66 -29.76 23.15
N ALA A 354 5.32 -30.86 22.48
CA ALA A 354 5.98 -31.33 21.27
C ALA A 354 5.05 -31.09 20.07
N PRO A 355 5.22 -29.97 19.33
CA PRO A 355 4.38 -29.66 18.18
C PRO A 355 4.59 -30.68 17.06
N LYS A 356 3.51 -31.26 16.56
CA LYS A 356 3.53 -32.27 15.47
C LYS A 356 4.09 -31.73 14.14
N TRP A 357 4.15 -30.41 14.01
CA TRP A 357 4.61 -29.71 12.82
C TRP A 357 6.08 -29.28 12.91
N GLN A 358 6.73 -29.38 14.08
CA GLN A 358 8.18 -29.33 14.18
C GLN A 358 8.77 -30.72 13.96
N GLU A 359 9.83 -30.79 13.16
CA GLU A 359 10.70 -31.95 13.12
C GLU A 359 11.90 -31.69 14.02
N GLU A 360 12.09 -32.56 15.01
CA GLU A 360 13.41 -32.76 15.61
C GLU A 360 14.26 -33.42 14.52
N MET A 361 15.22 -32.66 13.99
CA MET A 361 16.25 -33.25 13.16
C MET A 361 17.13 -34.15 14.04
N PRO A 362 17.52 -35.35 13.54
CA PRO A 362 18.44 -36.23 14.24
C PRO A 362 19.85 -35.66 14.37
#